data_AF-A0A5E4QJ61-F1
#
_entry.id   AF-A0A5E4QJ61-F1
#
_cell.length_a   1.000
_cell.length_b   1.000
_cell.length_c   1.000
_cell.angle_alpha   90.00
_cell.angle_beta   90.00
_cell.angle_gamma   90.00
#
_symmetry.space_group_name_H-M   'P 1'
#
loop_
_entity.id
_entity.type
_entity.pdbx_description
1 polymer ?
#
loop_
_entity_poly.entity_id
_entity_poly.type
_entity_poly.pdbx_seq_one_letter_code
_entity_poly.pdbx_strand_id
1 'polypeptide(L)'
;MGRVGHQHPAPWSPYALPAMDFCVERLCCGEWVHIFPEGRVNVDKEHIRFKWGVGRLVQDTAARGRAPLVLPVWHEGMDRVLPNEEPYRLRARNQLYLCVGEPIQLLPLLDRLKNMNASEEETRRLITERIQDELMRLRERAHGLMRRACGAPADSLLNDRSHGAPPPVANGKRQSWGPSPADRDQEKEL
;
A
#
# COMPACT_ATOMS: atom_id res chain seq x y z
N MET A 1 -23.20 34.24 18.53
CA MET A 1 -23.30 32.94 17.81
C MET A 1 -22.19 32.86 16.77
N GLY A 2 -21.06 32.24 17.12
CA GLY A 2 -19.92 32.10 16.22
C GLY A 2 -20.12 30.93 15.26
N ARG A 3 -19.99 31.16 13.95
CA ARG A 3 -19.91 30.08 12.97
C ARG A 3 -18.51 29.48 13.06
N VAL A 4 -18.43 28.20 13.40
CA VAL A 4 -17.20 27.42 13.27
C VAL A 4 -16.97 27.21 11.78
N GLY A 5 -16.07 27.99 11.19
CA GLY A 5 -15.65 27.81 9.81
C GLY A 5 -14.84 26.53 9.69
N HIS A 6 -15.36 25.54 8.95
CA HIS A 6 -14.56 24.43 8.46
C HIS A 6 -13.52 25.01 7.49
N GLN A 7 -12.29 25.22 7.97
CA GLN A 7 -11.18 25.61 7.12
C GLN A 7 -10.76 24.39 6.30
N HIS A 8 -11.13 24.39 5.02
CA HIS A 8 -10.44 23.57 4.05
C HIS A 8 -8.98 24.06 3.97
N PRO A 9 -7.97 23.17 4.03
CA PRO A 9 -6.59 23.58 3.86
C PRO A 9 -6.41 24.21 2.47
N ALA A 10 -5.58 25.25 2.40
CA ALA A 10 -5.30 25.97 1.16
C ALA A 10 -4.68 25.05 0.09
N PRO A 11 -4.97 25.27 -1.21
CA PRO A 11 -4.53 24.42 -2.31
C PRO A 11 -3.00 24.37 -2.53
N TRP A 12 -2.22 25.13 -1.76
CA TRP A 12 -0.75 25.22 -1.82
C TRP A 12 -0.05 24.56 -0.64
N SER A 13 -0.76 23.75 0.16
CA SER A 13 -0.11 23.03 1.26
C SER A 13 1.01 22.14 0.71
N PRO A 14 2.26 22.27 1.18
CA PRO A 14 3.38 21.43 0.73
C PRO A 14 3.21 19.94 1.08
N TYR A 15 2.12 19.59 1.77
CA TYR A 15 1.72 18.24 2.15
C TYR A 15 0.50 17.72 1.35
N ALA A 16 -0.09 18.53 0.47
CA ALA A 16 -1.17 18.12 -0.43
C ALA A 16 -0.57 17.37 -1.62
N LEU A 17 -0.52 16.04 -1.52
CA LEU A 17 -0.23 15.20 -2.69
C LEU A 17 -1.45 15.26 -3.61
N PRO A 18 -1.37 15.83 -4.83
CA PRO A 18 -2.54 16.03 -5.70
C PRO A 18 -3.31 14.73 -5.95
N ALA A 19 -2.60 13.60 -6.02
CA ALA A 19 -3.21 12.28 -6.22
C ALA A 19 -4.09 11.84 -5.04
N MET A 20 -3.70 12.16 -3.80
CA MET A 20 -4.46 11.75 -2.62
C MET A 20 -5.73 12.58 -2.48
N ASP A 21 -5.67 13.87 -2.80
CA ASP A 21 -6.84 14.75 -2.77
C ASP A 21 -7.84 14.35 -3.86
N PHE A 22 -7.35 14.01 -5.06
CA PHE A 22 -8.15 13.40 -6.11
C PHE A 22 -8.88 12.13 -5.62
N CYS A 23 -8.18 11.21 -4.94
CA CYS A 23 -8.79 10.01 -4.37
C CYS A 23 -9.88 10.34 -3.33
N VAL A 24 -9.63 11.30 -2.42
CA VAL A 24 -10.64 11.74 -1.45
C VAL A 24 -11.88 12.30 -2.15
N GLU A 25 -11.70 13.12 -3.19
CA GLU A 25 -12.81 13.63 -3.99
C GLU A 25 -13.61 12.52 -4.64
N ARG A 26 -12.95 11.54 -5.28
CA ARG A 26 -13.63 10.39 -5.89
C ARG A 26 -14.43 9.60 -4.87
N LEU A 27 -13.84 9.29 -3.71
CA LEU A 27 -14.53 8.60 -2.62
C LEU A 27 -15.74 9.41 -2.11
N CYS A 28 -15.62 10.73 -2.02
CA CYS A 28 -16.74 11.60 -1.63
C CYS A 28 -17.90 11.60 -2.63
N CYS A 29 -17.61 11.34 -3.91
CA CYS A 29 -18.62 11.15 -4.96
C CYS A 29 -19.26 9.75 -4.94
N GLY A 30 -18.83 8.85 -4.05
CA GLY A 30 -19.28 7.46 -4.01
C GLY A 30 -18.59 6.54 -5.02
N GLU A 31 -17.47 6.99 -5.59
CA GLU A 31 -16.63 6.17 -6.47
C GLU A 31 -15.67 5.27 -5.67
N TRP A 32 -14.90 4.46 -6.38
CA TRP A 32 -14.05 3.42 -5.82
C TRP A 32 -12.57 3.76 -6.04
N VAL A 33 -11.75 3.52 -5.01
CA VAL A 33 -10.29 3.67 -5.07
C VAL A 33 -9.65 2.36 -4.69
N HIS A 34 -8.80 1.82 -5.56
CA HIS A 34 -7.94 0.67 -5.27
C HIS A 34 -6.52 1.16 -4.96
N ILE A 35 -5.95 0.71 -3.84
CA ILE A 35 -4.65 1.18 -3.36
C ILE A 35 -3.79 -0.01 -2.90
N PHE A 36 -2.51 0.02 -3.25
CA PHE A 36 -1.49 -0.84 -2.66
C PHE A 36 -0.81 -0.09 -1.52
N PRO A 37 -1.16 -0.37 -0.24
CA PRO A 37 -0.76 0.48 0.88
C PRO A 37 0.74 0.38 1.22
N GLU A 38 1.44 -0.63 0.71
CA GLU A 38 2.91 -0.80 0.77
C GLU A 38 3.69 0.26 -0.03
N GLY A 39 3.09 0.82 -1.08
CA GLY A 39 3.67 1.86 -1.93
C GLY A 39 4.82 1.37 -2.85
N ARG A 40 5.10 0.07 -2.89
CA ARG A 40 6.05 -0.59 -3.78
C ARG A 40 5.70 -2.07 -3.93
N VAL A 41 6.16 -2.70 -5.01
CA VAL A 41 6.01 -4.15 -5.20
C VAL A 41 6.80 -4.91 -4.12
N ASN A 42 6.16 -5.89 -3.49
CA ASN A 42 6.76 -6.78 -2.50
C ASN A 42 7.39 -8.03 -3.14
N VAL A 43 8.59 -7.88 -3.71
CA VAL A 43 9.30 -8.98 -4.39
C VAL A 43 9.66 -10.12 -3.43
N ASP A 44 10.17 -9.77 -2.25
CA ASP A 44 10.68 -10.73 -1.26
C ASP A 44 9.59 -11.34 -0.36
N LYS A 45 8.32 -10.98 -0.58
CA LYS A 45 7.15 -11.39 0.21
C LYS A 45 7.33 -11.13 1.72
N GLU A 46 8.02 -10.04 2.04
CA GLU A 46 8.31 -9.64 3.41
C GLU A 46 7.13 -8.88 4.04
N HIS A 47 7.18 -8.71 5.35
CA HIS A 47 6.23 -7.84 6.03
C HIS A 47 6.58 -6.36 5.78
N ILE A 48 5.87 -5.73 4.85
CA ILE A 48 6.04 -4.30 4.54
C ILE A 48 5.05 -3.46 5.36
N ARG A 49 5.56 -2.42 6.03
CA ARG A 49 4.73 -1.43 6.72
C ARG A 49 3.90 -0.63 5.72
N PHE A 50 2.61 -0.45 6.02
CA PHE A 50 1.74 0.40 5.22
C PHE A 50 2.09 1.88 5.35
N LYS A 51 1.99 2.59 4.24
CA LYS A 51 2.19 4.02 4.16
C LYS A 51 0.97 4.73 4.74
N TRP A 52 1.22 5.77 5.51
CA TRP A 52 0.25 6.64 6.18
C TRP A 52 -0.86 7.23 5.28
N GLY A 53 -0.64 7.25 3.96
CA GLY A 53 -1.64 7.73 2.99
C GLY A 53 -2.99 7.02 3.11
N VAL A 54 -3.01 5.71 3.40
CA VAL A 54 -4.29 4.99 3.54
C VAL A 54 -5.11 5.51 4.74
N GLY A 55 -4.47 5.79 5.87
CA GLY A 55 -5.12 6.39 7.03
C GLY A 55 -5.64 7.79 6.73
N ARG A 56 -4.88 8.58 5.95
CA ARG A 56 -5.31 9.89 5.47
C ARG A 56 -6.57 9.80 4.61
N LEU A 57 -6.63 8.88 3.63
CA LEU A 57 -7.82 8.72 2.76
C LEU A 57 -9.09 8.49 3.58
N VAL A 58 -9.03 7.56 4.53
CA VAL A 58 -10.17 7.26 5.38
C VAL A 58 -10.54 8.46 6.24
N GLN A 59 -9.58 9.07 6.94
CA GLN A 59 -9.83 10.19 7.84
C GLN A 59 -10.42 11.39 7.08
N ASP A 60 -9.80 11.81 5.98
CA ASP A 60 -10.19 13.00 5.23
C ASP A 60 -11.57 12.80 4.58
N THR A 61 -11.88 11.59 4.09
CA THR A 61 -13.19 11.27 3.52
C THR A 61 -14.27 11.18 4.63
N ALA A 62 -13.92 10.61 5.79
CA ALA A 62 -14.82 10.57 6.95
C ALA A 62 -15.12 11.97 7.51
N ALA A 63 -14.14 12.86 7.55
CA ALA A 63 -14.31 14.25 7.96
C ALA A 63 -15.27 15.03 7.04
N ARG A 64 -15.41 14.60 5.77
CA ARG A 64 -16.40 15.12 4.81
C ARG A 64 -17.77 14.44 4.91
N GLY A 65 -18.00 13.62 5.94
CA GLY A 65 -19.26 12.91 6.18
C GLY A 65 -19.47 11.68 5.30
N ARG A 66 -18.41 11.18 4.65
CA ARG A 66 -18.47 10.07 3.70
C ARG A 66 -17.46 8.97 4.04
N ALA A 67 -17.41 8.53 5.29
CA ALA A 67 -16.47 7.48 5.71
C ALA A 67 -16.54 6.26 4.76
N PRO A 68 -15.43 5.89 4.10
CA PRO A 68 -15.46 4.90 3.04
C PRO A 68 -15.56 3.48 3.62
N LEU A 69 -16.23 2.60 2.88
CA LEU A 69 -16.13 1.16 3.13
C LEU A 69 -14.76 0.68 2.63
N VAL A 70 -13.98 0.05 3.51
CA VAL A 70 -12.67 -0.49 3.15
C VAL A 70 -12.78 -2.01 3.00
N LEU A 71 -12.56 -2.52 1.79
CA LEU A 71 -12.62 -3.94 1.46
C LEU A 71 -11.19 -4.49 1.28
N PRO A 72 -10.70 -5.38 2.16
CA PRO A 72 -9.36 -5.95 2.04
C PRO A 72 -9.36 -7.04 0.97
N VAL A 73 -8.35 -7.01 0.09
CA VAL A 73 -8.15 -8.01 -0.97
C VAL A 73 -6.71 -8.49 -0.91
N TRP A 74 -6.51 -9.81 -0.84
CA TRP A 74 -5.20 -10.44 -0.87
C TRP A 74 -5.05 -11.29 -2.12
N HIS A 75 -3.88 -11.27 -2.76
CA HIS A 75 -3.61 -12.11 -3.93
C HIS A 75 -2.28 -12.88 -3.80
N GLU A 76 -2.23 -14.08 -4.39
CA GLU A 76 -1.02 -14.89 -4.50
C GLU A 76 -0.85 -15.42 -5.92
N GLY A 77 0.39 -15.45 -6.42
CA GLY A 77 0.74 -15.98 -7.75
C GLY A 77 0.83 -14.95 -8.88
N MET A 78 0.54 -13.67 -8.61
CA MET A 78 0.67 -12.59 -9.61
C MET A 78 2.12 -12.40 -10.08
N ASP A 79 3.07 -12.62 -9.18
CA ASP A 79 4.52 -12.66 -9.43
C ASP A 79 4.92 -13.72 -10.46
N ARG A 80 4.16 -14.82 -10.58
CA ARG A 80 4.39 -15.85 -11.60
C ARG A 80 3.76 -15.49 -12.94
N VAL A 81 2.63 -14.78 -12.93
CA VAL A 81 1.95 -14.28 -14.13
C VAL A 81 2.79 -13.23 -14.85
N LEU A 82 3.33 -12.27 -14.10
CA LEU A 82 4.23 -11.25 -14.62
C LEU A 82 5.42 -11.07 -13.64
N PRO A 83 6.52 -11.80 -13.86
CA PRO A 83 7.71 -11.71 -13.03
C PRO A 83 8.29 -10.30 -13.02
N ASN A 84 8.78 -9.88 -11.84
CA ASN A 84 9.45 -8.59 -11.67
C ASN A 84 10.95 -8.68 -12.02
N GLU A 85 11.26 -9.36 -13.13
CA GLU A 85 12.60 -9.54 -13.69
C GLU A 85 12.59 -9.21 -15.18
N GLU A 86 13.63 -8.52 -15.66
CA GLU A 86 13.75 -8.18 -17.07
C GLU A 86 14.20 -9.39 -17.90
N PRO A 87 13.65 -9.58 -19.11
CA PRO A 87 12.57 -8.81 -19.72
C PRO A 87 11.19 -9.17 -19.14
N TYR A 88 10.37 -8.16 -18.83
CA TYR A 88 9.01 -8.34 -18.32
C TYR A 88 8.12 -9.05 -19.34
N ARG A 89 7.90 -10.35 -19.16
CA ARG A 89 7.10 -11.19 -20.07
C ARG A 89 5.98 -11.87 -19.30
N LEU A 90 4.76 -11.70 -19.79
CA LEU A 90 3.59 -12.42 -19.28
C LEU A 90 3.78 -13.92 -19.49
N ARG A 91 3.64 -14.70 -18.42
CA ARG A 91 3.69 -16.16 -18.42
C ARG A 91 2.28 -16.72 -18.29
N ALA A 92 1.81 -17.42 -19.32
CA ALA A 92 0.51 -18.07 -19.32
C ALA A 92 0.49 -19.33 -18.43
N ARG A 93 -0.71 -19.81 -18.10
CA ARG A 93 -0.97 -21.05 -17.33
C ARG A 93 -0.47 -21.05 -15.87
N ASN A 94 -0.27 -19.86 -15.30
CA ASN A 94 -0.07 -19.70 -13.86
C ASN A 94 -1.40 -19.65 -13.11
N GLN A 95 -1.39 -20.11 -11.86
CA GLN A 95 -2.53 -20.01 -10.96
C GLN A 95 -2.47 -18.71 -10.16
N LEU A 96 -3.58 -17.98 -10.13
CA LEU A 96 -3.77 -16.79 -9.32
C LEU A 96 -4.84 -17.10 -8.26
N TYR A 97 -4.53 -16.77 -7.01
CA TYR A 97 -5.47 -16.87 -5.90
C TYR A 97 -5.86 -15.46 -5.48
N LEU A 98 -7.15 -15.18 -5.41
CA LEU A 98 -7.69 -13.91 -4.94
C LEU A 98 -8.60 -14.19 -3.75
N CYS A 99 -8.29 -13.62 -2.60
CA CYS A 99 -9.10 -13.71 -1.39
C CYS A 99 -9.66 -12.32 -1.08
N VAL A 100 -10.98 -12.20 -1.12
CA VAL A 100 -11.69 -10.98 -0.74
C VAL A 100 -12.17 -11.16 0.70
N GLY A 101 -11.78 -10.24 1.58
CA GLY A 101 -12.20 -10.25 2.97
C GLY A 101 -13.53 -9.55 3.20
N GLU A 102 -13.92 -9.48 4.47
CA GLU A 102 -15.09 -8.70 4.89
C GLU A 102 -14.75 -7.22 4.97
N PRO A 103 -15.73 -6.32 4.78
CA PRO A 103 -15.56 -4.89 5.02
C PRO A 103 -14.97 -4.58 6.41
N ILE A 104 -13.92 -3.78 6.46
CA ILE A 104 -13.28 -3.38 7.71
C ILE A 104 -14.18 -2.38 8.44
N GLN A 105 -14.58 -2.73 9.66
CA GLN A 105 -15.37 -1.85 10.53
C GLN A 105 -14.50 -0.72 11.10
N LEU A 106 -14.45 0.42 10.40
CA LEU A 106 -13.66 1.60 10.79
C LEU A 106 -14.48 2.66 11.54
N LEU A 107 -15.81 2.69 11.38
CA LEU A 107 -16.66 3.69 12.05
C LEU A 107 -16.51 3.71 13.58
N PRO A 108 -16.55 2.56 14.30
CA PRO A 108 -16.39 2.58 15.75
C PRO A 108 -15.01 3.07 16.21
N LEU A 109 -13.97 2.83 15.40
CA LEU A 109 -12.63 3.34 15.65
C LEU A 109 -12.58 4.86 15.47
N LEU A 110 -13.15 5.37 14.38
CA LEU A 110 -13.25 6.81 14.11
C LEU A 110 -14.01 7.55 15.22
N ASP A 111 -15.15 7.01 15.66
CA ASP A 111 -15.96 7.59 16.73
C ASP A 111 -15.20 7.64 18.06
N ARG A 112 -14.50 6.54 18.40
CA ARG A 112 -13.65 6.49 19.60
C ARG A 112 -12.54 7.54 19.55
N LEU A 113 -11.83 7.64 18.43
CA LEU A 113 -10.73 8.59 18.26
C LEU A 113 -11.21 10.04 18.35
N LYS A 114 -12.38 10.33 17.78
CA LYS A 114 -13.03 11.62 17.89
C LYS A 114 -13.39 11.96 19.35
N ASN A 115 -13.96 11.01 20.09
CA ASN A 115 -14.34 11.20 21.49
C ASN A 115 -13.11 11.40 22.42
N MET A 116 -11.97 10.81 22.07
CA MET A 116 -10.70 11.01 22.77
C MET A 116 -9.97 12.29 22.34
N ASN A 117 -10.51 13.03 21.36
CA ASN A 117 -9.88 14.21 20.78
C ASN A 117 -8.45 13.93 20.28
N ALA A 118 -8.25 12.74 19.70
CA ALA A 118 -6.96 12.27 19.18
C ALA A 118 -6.42 13.21 18.10
N SER A 119 -5.10 13.31 18.00
CA SER A 119 -4.47 14.12 16.95
C SER A 119 -4.73 13.54 15.57
N GLU A 120 -4.56 14.35 14.51
CA GLU A 120 -4.66 13.84 13.13
C GLU A 120 -3.64 12.73 12.86
N GLU A 121 -2.41 12.92 13.34
CA GLU A 121 -1.34 11.94 13.18
C GLU A 121 -1.69 10.61 13.85
N GLU A 122 -2.17 10.66 15.10
CA GLU A 122 -2.58 9.48 15.84
C GLU A 122 -3.76 8.77 15.16
N THR A 123 -4.73 9.54 14.69
CA THR A 123 -5.89 9.02 13.94
C THR A 123 -5.44 8.27 12.69
N ARG A 124 -4.59 8.88 11.86
CA ARG A 124 -4.06 8.26 10.63
C ARG A 124 -3.26 7.01 10.94
N ARG A 125 -2.42 7.04 11.97
CA ARG A 125 -1.61 5.90 12.41
C ARG A 125 -2.50 4.73 12.80
N LEU A 126 -3.47 4.93 13.69
CA LEU A 126 -4.33 3.87 14.22
C LEU A 126 -5.27 3.28 13.16
N ILE A 127 -5.77 4.10 12.22
CA ILE A 127 -6.52 3.60 11.05
C ILE A 127 -5.61 2.73 10.18
N THR A 128 -4.39 3.19 9.90
CA THR A 128 -3.45 2.44 9.06
C THR A 128 -3.08 1.11 9.70
N GLU A 129 -2.79 1.09 11.00
CA GLU A 129 -2.52 -0.13 11.78
C GLU A 129 -3.71 -1.09 11.73
N ARG A 130 -4.94 -0.58 11.95
CA ARG A 130 -6.17 -1.37 11.88
C ARG A 130 -6.36 -2.05 10.51
N ILE A 131 -6.07 -1.34 9.42
CA ILE A 131 -6.17 -1.86 8.04
C ILE A 131 -5.09 -2.91 7.79
N GLN A 132 -3.86 -2.65 8.24
CA GLN A 132 -2.75 -3.60 8.12
C GLN A 132 -3.08 -4.90 8.86
N ASP A 133 -3.56 -4.84 10.10
CA ASP A 133 -3.94 -6.02 10.88
C ASP A 133 -5.00 -6.88 10.17
N GLU A 134 -6.05 -6.28 9.61
CA GLU A 134 -7.06 -7.04 8.86
C GLU A 134 -6.52 -7.65 7.58
N LEU A 135 -5.65 -6.95 6.85
CA LEU A 135 -5.06 -7.51 5.65
C LEU A 135 -4.14 -8.69 5.98
N MET A 136 -3.39 -8.61 7.08
CA MET A 136 -2.54 -9.70 7.55
C MET A 136 -3.36 -10.92 8.03
N ARG A 137 -4.51 -10.69 8.71
CA ARG A 137 -5.47 -11.77 9.03
C ARG A 137 -6.08 -12.38 7.76
N LEU A 138 -6.40 -11.57 6.76
CA LEU A 138 -6.89 -12.07 5.47
C LEU A 138 -5.83 -12.92 4.77
N ARG A 139 -4.56 -12.51 4.77
CA ARG A 139 -3.45 -13.30 4.26
C ARG A 139 -3.39 -14.69 4.90
N GLU A 140 -3.42 -14.77 6.22
CA GLU A 140 -3.36 -16.05 6.93
C GLU A 140 -4.54 -16.97 6.55
N ARG A 141 -5.74 -16.41 6.43
CA ARG A 141 -6.92 -17.15 5.94
C ARG A 141 -6.74 -17.62 4.50
N ALA A 142 -6.24 -16.74 3.62
CA ALA A 142 -5.98 -17.06 2.22
C ALA A 142 -4.96 -18.20 2.09
N HIS A 143 -3.86 -18.13 2.82
CA HIS A 143 -2.83 -19.19 2.86
C HIS A 143 -3.41 -20.51 3.38
N GLY A 144 -4.23 -20.46 4.43
CA GLY A 144 -4.93 -21.64 4.94
C GLY A 144 -5.90 -22.26 3.91
N LEU A 145 -6.63 -21.43 3.16
CA LEU A 145 -7.50 -21.88 2.07
C LEU A 145 -6.69 -22.52 0.93
N MET A 146 -5.58 -21.90 0.51
CA MET A 146 -4.70 -22.44 -0.52
C MET A 146 -4.14 -23.81 -0.13
N ARG A 147 -3.66 -23.97 1.11
CA ARG A 147 -3.16 -25.26 1.61
C ARG A 147 -4.24 -26.35 1.59
N ARG A 148 -5.48 -26.01 1.95
CA ARG A 148 -6.61 -26.95 1.90
C ARG A 148 -7.03 -27.31 0.48
N ALA A 149 -7.05 -26.33 -0.42
CA ALA A 149 -7.51 -26.52 -1.79
C ALA A 149 -6.48 -27.24 -2.68
N CYS A 150 -5.19 -27.00 -2.45
CA CYS A 150 -4.14 -27.40 -3.38
C CYS A 150 -3.07 -28.33 -2.78
N GLY A 151 -2.99 -28.51 -1.45
CA GLY A 151 -2.00 -29.38 -0.82
C GLY A 151 -0.55 -28.88 -0.99
N ALA A 152 0.41 -29.80 -1.21
CA ALA A 152 1.84 -29.50 -1.34
C ALA A 152 2.22 -28.39 -2.36
N PRO A 153 1.55 -28.27 -3.53
CA PRO A 153 1.72 -27.11 -4.43
C PRO A 153 1.55 -25.73 -3.78
N ALA A 154 0.70 -25.60 -2.75
CA ALA A 154 0.50 -24.33 -2.06
C ALA A 154 1.75 -23.89 -1.29
N ASP A 155 2.44 -24.83 -0.63
CA ASP A 155 3.64 -24.48 0.14
C ASP A 155 4.79 -24.02 -0.75
N SER A 156 4.91 -24.57 -1.98
CA SER A 156 5.84 -24.04 -2.97
C SER A 156 5.49 -22.60 -3.35
N LEU A 157 4.22 -22.29 -3.63
CA LEU A 157 3.80 -20.91 -3.99
C LEU A 157 4.06 -19.89 -2.88
N LEU A 158 3.82 -20.29 -1.63
CA LEU A 158 3.91 -19.41 -0.46
C LEU A 158 5.34 -19.25 0.07
N ASN A 159 6.17 -20.29 -0.03
CA ASN A 159 7.54 -20.29 0.52
C ASN A 159 8.61 -19.94 -0.53
N ASP A 160 8.23 -19.80 -1.80
CA ASP A 160 9.14 -19.42 -2.87
C ASP A 160 9.56 -17.96 -2.72
N ARG A 161 10.64 -17.78 -1.95
CA ARG A 161 11.43 -16.54 -1.83
C ARG A 161 12.49 -16.44 -2.95
N SER A 162 12.53 -17.40 -3.88
CA SER A 162 13.68 -17.62 -4.76
C SER A 162 13.66 -16.77 -6.03
N HIS A 163 12.65 -15.91 -6.21
CA HIS A 163 12.55 -15.02 -7.37
C HIS A 163 13.30 -13.68 -7.19
N GLY A 164 14.27 -13.61 -6.27
CA GLY A 164 14.99 -12.38 -5.93
C GLY A 164 16.51 -12.49 -5.77
N ALA A 165 17.15 -13.64 -6.01
CA ALA A 165 18.61 -13.66 -6.03
C ALA A 165 19.10 -13.14 -7.39
N PRO A 166 19.75 -11.96 -7.48
CA PRO A 166 20.48 -11.62 -8.70
C PRO A 166 21.50 -12.74 -8.96
N PRO A 167 21.73 -13.14 -10.22
CA PRO A 167 22.77 -14.12 -10.51
C PRO A 167 24.09 -13.65 -9.88
N PRO A 168 24.90 -14.55 -9.29
CA PRO A 168 26.18 -14.15 -8.73
C PRO A 168 26.95 -13.43 -9.83
N VAL A 169 27.30 -12.17 -9.56
CA VAL A 169 28.04 -11.34 -10.50
C VAL A 169 29.34 -12.07 -10.80
N ALA A 170 29.43 -12.66 -12.00
CA ALA A 170 30.63 -13.32 -12.46
C ALA A 170 31.73 -12.26 -12.45
N ASN A 171 32.73 -12.47 -11.60
CA ASN A 171 33.82 -11.55 -11.35
C ASN A 171 34.56 -11.29 -12.68
N GLY A 172 34.33 -10.12 -13.29
CA GLY A 172 34.77 -9.86 -14.65
C GLY A 172 34.60 -8.41 -15.07
N LYS A 173 35.53 -7.56 -14.61
CA LYS A 173 35.84 -6.19 -15.06
C LYS A 173 34.87 -5.07 -14.65
N ARG A 174 35.40 -4.16 -13.82
CA ARG A 174 34.89 -2.79 -13.59
C ARG A 174 34.49 -2.14 -14.92
N GLN A 175 33.25 -1.70 -15.04
CA GLN A 175 32.88 -0.60 -15.93
C GLN A 175 32.36 0.55 -15.07
N SER A 176 33.08 1.65 -15.12
CA SER A 176 32.75 2.94 -14.52
C SER A 176 31.62 3.62 -15.30
N TRP A 177 30.56 4.03 -14.62
CA TRP A 177 29.61 5.01 -15.14
C TRP A 177 29.29 6.06 -14.06
N GLY A 178 29.67 7.31 -14.32
CA GLY A 178 29.26 8.50 -13.56
C GLY A 178 30.41 9.24 -12.85
N PRO A 179 30.46 10.60 -12.92
CA PRO A 179 31.47 11.38 -12.21
C PRO A 179 31.28 11.32 -10.69
N SER A 180 32.40 11.44 -9.97
CA SER A 180 32.51 11.31 -8.52
C SER A 180 31.69 12.39 -7.78
N PRO A 181 31.19 12.13 -6.55
CA PRO A 181 30.38 13.07 -5.77
C PRO A 181 31.04 14.41 -5.43
N ALA A 182 32.29 14.65 -5.80
CA ALA A 182 33.02 15.90 -5.55
C ALA A 182 32.73 17.01 -6.58
N ASP A 183 32.08 16.71 -7.71
CA ASP A 183 31.88 17.66 -8.81
C ASP A 183 30.47 18.29 -8.85
N ARG A 184 29.67 18.16 -7.79
CA ARG A 184 28.27 18.66 -7.76
C ARG A 184 28.04 19.99 -7.03
N ASP A 185 29.08 20.59 -6.45
CA ASP A 185 28.95 21.78 -5.59
C ASP A 185 29.28 23.13 -6.27
N GLN A 186 29.34 23.22 -7.61
CA GLN A 186 29.70 24.47 -8.31
C GLN A 186 28.63 25.09 -9.23
N GLU A 187 27.41 24.56 -9.31
CA GLU A 187 26.38 25.13 -10.22
C GLU A 187 25.13 25.65 -9.48
N LYS A 188 25.37 26.45 -8.44
CA LYS A 188 24.38 27.38 -7.88
C LYS A 188 24.98 28.78 -7.77
N GLU A 189 25.07 29.46 -8.89
CA GLU A 189 25.04 30.93 -8.96
C GLU A 189 24.73 31.32 -10.40
N LEU A 190 23.45 31.66 -10.65
CA LEU A 190 22.90 32.65 -11.58
C LEU A 190 21.36 32.61 -11.53
#